data_AF-A0A955PL28-F1
#
_entry.id   AF-A0A955PL28-F1
#
_cell.length_a   1.000
_cell.length_b   1.000
_cell.length_c   1.000
_cell.angle_alpha   90.00
_cell.angle_beta   90.00
_cell.angle_gamma   90.00
#
_symmetry.space_group_name_H-M   'P 1'
#
loop_
_entity.id
_entity.type
_entity.pdbx_description
1 polymer ?
#
loop_
_entity_poly.entity_id
_entity_poly.type
_entity_poly.pdbx_seq_one_letter_code
_entity_poly.pdbx_strand_id
1 'polypeptide(L)'
;MSLAQEMVFPTEERGAPRIGLRLFLLGLAVFSVGVYGLVEDILWIAQPFYAFAWWGYIFMLDGFCSMKRGSSILTTRRRHFWPMVIWSITFWYLFEALNLRYQNWYYVGAFQNLFIGYVFGWFAFGTVLIGMFETYEAVCVLGFWKNWKGTPRQYAPWVSYAWQGLGLTMLTLSVVFPTYLAPLIWGSLTFIVDPWNYRNGRRSLLKDLERRDWGTVARIMFGGLVCGAVWESM
;
A
#
# COMPACT_ATOMS: atom_id res chain seq x y z
N MET A 1 0.80 -10.69 32.45
CA MET A 1 0.08 -9.48 31.99
C MET A 1 1.13 -8.56 31.39
N SER A 2 1.26 -8.59 30.06
CA SER A 2 2.36 -7.96 29.34
C SER A 2 1.91 -6.61 28.79
N LEU A 3 2.78 -5.61 28.91
CA LEU A 3 2.72 -4.26 28.31
C LEU A 3 2.31 -4.21 26.83
N ALA A 4 2.18 -5.37 26.16
CA ALA A 4 1.63 -5.54 24.82
C ALA A 4 0.10 -5.31 24.73
N GLN A 5 -0.63 -5.27 25.84
CA GLN A 5 -2.09 -5.06 25.85
C GLN A 5 -2.49 -3.57 25.98
N GLU A 6 -1.57 -2.69 26.38
CA GLU A 6 -1.85 -1.25 26.58
C GLU A 6 -1.71 -0.39 25.32
N MET A 7 -1.11 -0.91 24.23
CA MET A 7 -1.15 -0.26 22.90
C MET A 7 -2.34 -0.71 22.05
N VAL A 8 -3.30 -1.42 22.65
CA VAL A 8 -4.50 -1.93 22.02
C VAL A 8 -5.67 -1.01 22.41
N PHE A 9 -5.83 0.03 21.58
CA PHE A 9 -7.00 0.91 21.44
C PHE A 9 -7.29 1.88 22.62
N PRO A 10 -7.12 3.20 22.42
CA PRO A 10 -7.78 4.17 23.28
C PRO A 10 -9.29 3.96 23.16
N THR A 11 -9.92 3.62 24.27
CA THR A 11 -11.35 3.71 24.48
C THR A 11 -11.79 5.17 24.37
N GLU A 12 -12.90 5.38 23.66
CA GLU A 12 -13.72 6.60 23.61
C GLU A 12 -13.07 7.90 23.05
N GLU A 13 -13.20 8.11 21.74
CA GLU A 13 -13.56 9.45 21.23
C GLU A 13 -14.83 9.34 20.39
N ARG A 14 -15.94 9.88 20.92
CA ARG A 14 -17.29 9.88 20.31
C ARG A 14 -17.41 10.72 19.01
N GLY A 15 -16.30 11.04 18.35
CA GLY A 15 -16.22 11.82 17.10
C GLY A 15 -15.80 11.02 15.85
N ALA A 16 -15.21 9.83 16.01
CA ALA A 16 -14.66 9.04 14.90
C ALA A 16 -15.68 8.67 13.78
N PRO A 17 -16.93 8.26 14.06
CA PRO A 17 -17.84 7.81 12.99
C PRO A 17 -18.33 8.95 12.10
N ARG A 18 -18.49 10.18 12.64
CA ARG A 18 -18.91 11.34 11.83
C ARG A 18 -17.82 11.80 10.88
N ILE A 19 -16.56 11.78 11.32
CA ILE A 19 -15.40 12.10 10.47
C ILE A 19 -15.24 11.03 9.40
N GLY A 20 -15.36 9.74 9.77
CA GLY A 20 -15.31 8.63 8.82
C GLY A 20 -16.37 8.73 7.73
N LEU A 21 -17.62 9.04 8.08
CA LEU A 21 -18.69 9.25 7.10
C LEU A 21 -18.39 10.42 6.15
N ARG A 22 -17.90 11.55 6.67
CA ARG A 22 -17.52 12.70 5.84
C ARG A 22 -16.42 12.36 4.85
N LEU A 23 -15.40 11.62 5.27
CA LEU A 23 -14.32 11.16 4.39
C LEU A 23 -14.84 10.18 3.34
N PHE A 24 -15.72 9.26 3.74
CA PHE A 24 -16.33 8.33 2.78
C PHE A 24 -17.12 9.07 1.70
N LEU A 25 -17.98 10.02 2.10
CA LEU A 25 -18.77 10.84 1.17
C LEU A 25 -17.88 11.74 0.30
N LEU A 26 -16.81 12.30 0.86
CA LEU A 26 -15.82 13.05 0.10
C LEU A 26 -15.15 12.16 -0.96
N GLY A 27 -14.74 10.95 -0.59
CA GLY A 27 -14.15 10.00 -1.51
C GLY A 27 -15.10 9.63 -2.65
N LEU A 28 -16.37 9.37 -2.34
CA LEU A 28 -17.40 9.11 -3.33
C LEU A 28 -17.61 10.31 -4.28
N ALA A 29 -17.64 11.54 -3.76
CA ALA A 29 -17.78 12.74 -4.56
C ALA A 29 -16.58 12.96 -5.48
N VAL A 30 -15.35 12.84 -4.97
CA VAL A 30 -14.10 12.98 -5.74
C VAL A 30 -14.03 11.93 -6.85
N PHE A 31 -14.35 10.67 -6.53
CA PHE A 31 -14.40 9.59 -7.52
C PHE A 31 -15.45 9.88 -8.61
N SER A 32 -16.66 10.29 -8.20
CA SER A 32 -17.76 10.58 -9.14
C SER A 32 -17.43 11.75 -10.06
N VAL A 33 -16.77 12.81 -9.56
CA VAL A 33 -16.29 13.93 -10.37
C VAL A 33 -15.24 13.46 -11.38
N GLY A 34 -14.31 12.60 -10.96
CA GLY A 34 -13.32 12.00 -11.86
C GLY A 34 -13.98 11.22 -13.00
N VAL A 35 -14.91 10.32 -12.67
CA VAL A 35 -15.64 9.51 -13.65
C VAL A 35 -16.47 10.39 -14.59
N TYR A 36 -17.19 11.37 -14.05
CA TYR A 36 -17.97 12.31 -14.86
C TYR A 36 -17.08 13.08 -15.85
N GLY A 37 -15.97 13.65 -15.37
CA GLY A 37 -15.05 14.37 -16.24
C GLY A 37 -14.35 13.49 -17.27
N LEU A 38 -14.16 12.20 -16.97
CA LEU A 38 -13.66 11.23 -17.96
C LEU A 38 -14.71 10.91 -19.03
N VAL A 39 -15.97 10.69 -18.63
CA VAL A 39 -17.07 10.36 -19.56
C VAL A 39 -17.40 11.55 -20.48
N GLU A 40 -17.38 12.76 -19.96
CA GLU A 40 -17.64 13.99 -20.71
C GLU A 40 -16.39 14.56 -21.42
N ASP A 41 -15.27 13.83 -21.39
CA ASP A 41 -13.99 14.21 -22.00
C ASP A 41 -13.51 15.63 -21.62
N ILE A 42 -13.71 15.99 -20.36
CA ILE A 42 -13.28 17.27 -19.81
C ILE A 42 -11.77 17.16 -19.53
N LEU A 43 -10.95 17.63 -20.48
CA LEU A 43 -9.50 17.44 -20.49
C LEU A 43 -8.79 17.66 -19.14
N TRP A 44 -9.12 18.73 -18.41
CA TRP A 44 -8.47 19.05 -17.14
C TRP A 44 -8.90 18.16 -15.96
N ILE A 45 -9.92 17.32 -16.13
CA ILE A 45 -10.32 16.26 -15.19
C ILE A 45 -9.89 14.90 -15.70
N ALA A 46 -10.10 14.62 -16.99
CA ALA A 46 -9.77 13.36 -17.64
C ALA A 46 -8.26 13.10 -17.64
N GLN A 47 -7.43 14.12 -17.90
CA GLN A 47 -5.97 13.95 -17.90
C GLN A 47 -5.41 13.55 -16.53
N PRO A 48 -5.79 14.19 -15.40
CA PRO A 48 -5.43 13.73 -14.06
C PRO A 48 -6.41 12.70 -13.47
N PHE A 49 -7.17 11.95 -14.29
CA PHE A 49 -8.22 11.03 -13.81
C PHE A 49 -7.74 10.10 -12.69
N TYR A 50 -6.54 9.54 -12.84
CA TYR A 50 -5.90 8.70 -11.83
C TYR A 50 -5.94 9.34 -10.43
N ALA A 51 -5.64 10.64 -10.31
CA ALA A 51 -5.65 11.31 -9.01
C ALA A 51 -7.05 11.38 -8.41
N PHE A 52 -8.08 11.65 -9.21
CA PHE A 52 -9.46 11.64 -8.73
C PHE A 52 -9.90 10.24 -8.30
N ALA A 53 -9.67 9.24 -9.16
CA ALA A 53 -10.07 7.86 -8.89
C ALA A 53 -9.35 7.31 -7.64
N TRP A 54 -8.03 7.49 -7.56
CA TRP A 54 -7.19 6.94 -6.50
C TRP A 54 -7.41 7.63 -5.15
N TRP A 55 -7.52 8.96 -5.11
CA TRP A 55 -7.87 9.65 -3.86
C TRP A 55 -9.29 9.38 -3.42
N GLY A 56 -10.23 9.26 -4.37
CA GLY A 56 -11.58 8.81 -4.09
C GLY A 56 -11.57 7.46 -3.38
N TYR A 57 -10.82 6.49 -3.93
CA TYR A 57 -10.62 5.16 -3.35
C TYR A 57 -10.03 5.22 -1.93
N ILE A 58 -8.94 5.97 -1.74
CA ILE A 58 -8.29 6.12 -0.43
C ILE A 58 -9.25 6.70 0.62
N PHE A 59 -9.97 7.78 0.29
CA PHE A 59 -10.89 8.41 1.24
C PHE A 59 -12.09 7.52 1.57
N MET A 60 -12.61 6.76 0.59
CA MET A 60 -13.65 5.76 0.84
C MET A 60 -13.17 4.67 1.80
N LEU A 61 -11.98 4.10 1.58
CA LEU A 61 -11.43 3.09 2.46
C LEU A 61 -11.12 3.62 3.86
N ASP A 62 -10.47 4.77 3.96
CA ASP A 62 -10.13 5.38 5.24
C ASP A 62 -11.39 5.73 6.04
N GLY A 63 -12.39 6.31 5.38
CA GLY A 63 -13.70 6.59 5.97
C GLY A 63 -14.40 5.33 6.45
N PHE A 64 -14.38 4.26 5.65
CA PHE A 64 -14.93 2.95 6.03
C PHE A 64 -14.22 2.35 7.26
N CYS A 65 -12.89 2.33 7.26
CA CYS A 65 -12.08 1.88 8.38
C CYS A 65 -12.36 2.70 9.65
N SER A 66 -12.44 4.02 9.52
CA SER A 66 -12.75 4.93 10.62
C SER A 66 -14.15 4.69 11.19
N MET A 67 -15.17 4.47 10.36
CA MET A 67 -16.53 4.16 10.82
C MET A 67 -16.61 2.81 11.55
N LYS A 68 -15.89 1.79 11.08
CA LYS A 68 -15.98 0.43 11.64
C LYS A 68 -15.07 0.19 12.84
N ARG A 69 -13.86 0.75 12.84
CA ARG A 69 -12.83 0.53 13.88
C ARG A 69 -12.64 1.74 14.80
N GLY A 70 -13.19 2.91 14.43
CA GLY A 70 -12.91 4.17 15.13
C GLY A 70 -11.51 4.73 14.86
N SER A 71 -10.72 4.09 13.99
CA SER A 71 -9.35 4.52 13.67
C SER A 71 -8.97 4.17 12.24
N SER A 72 -8.30 5.10 11.56
CA SER A 72 -7.72 4.96 10.22
C SER A 72 -6.43 5.78 10.09
N ILE A 73 -5.72 5.69 8.96
CA ILE A 73 -4.43 6.36 8.75
C ILE A 73 -4.61 7.87 8.68
N LEU A 74 -5.59 8.36 7.93
CA LEU A 74 -5.85 9.79 7.70
C LEU A 74 -6.63 10.45 8.84
N THR A 75 -7.34 9.69 9.67
CA THR A 75 -8.04 10.25 10.84
C THR A 75 -7.16 10.27 12.09
N THR A 76 -6.94 9.11 12.69
CA THR A 76 -6.33 8.97 14.02
C THR A 76 -4.81 8.77 13.97
N ARG A 77 -4.28 8.18 12.89
CA ARG A 77 -2.88 7.74 12.79
C ARG A 77 -2.04 8.61 11.84
N ARG A 78 -2.37 9.91 11.75
CA ARG A 78 -1.77 10.89 10.83
C ARG A 78 -0.24 10.99 10.92
N ARG A 79 0.36 10.65 12.06
CA ARG A 79 1.82 10.60 12.20
C ARG A 79 2.52 9.68 11.21
N HIS A 80 1.81 8.67 10.68
CA HIS A 80 2.35 7.73 9.70
C HIS A 80 2.17 8.20 8.25
N PHE A 81 1.36 9.24 8.02
CA PHE A 81 1.05 9.76 6.69
C PHE A 81 2.30 10.24 5.96
N TRP A 82 3.04 11.20 6.52
CA TRP A 82 4.22 11.77 5.87
C TRP A 82 5.34 10.75 5.60
N PRO A 83 5.70 9.88 6.57
CA PRO A 83 6.64 8.79 6.28
C PRO A 83 6.16 7.90 5.13
N MET A 84 4.87 7.56 5.06
CA MET A 84 4.33 6.76 3.96
C MET A 84 4.45 7.50 2.62
N VAL A 85 4.10 8.79 2.55
CA VAL A 85 4.24 9.59 1.33
C VAL A 85 5.70 9.60 0.85
N ILE A 86 6.65 9.89 1.74
CA ILE A 86 8.08 9.98 1.41
C ILE A 86 8.59 8.62 0.89
N TRP A 87 8.30 7.53 1.60
CA TRP A 87 8.72 6.20 1.17
C TRP A 87 8.02 5.74 -0.11
N SER A 88 6.75 6.10 -0.30
CA SER A 88 5.98 5.78 -1.50
C SER A 88 6.59 6.44 -2.73
N ILE A 89 6.90 7.74 -2.65
CA ILE A 89 7.61 8.50 -3.69
C ILE A 89 8.97 7.85 -3.98
N THR A 90 9.73 7.55 -2.93
CA THR A 90 11.07 6.94 -3.06
C THR A 90 11.02 5.61 -3.79
N PHE A 91 10.10 4.71 -3.42
CA PHE A 91 9.98 3.41 -4.07
C PHE A 91 9.50 3.52 -5.51
N TRP A 92 8.54 4.41 -5.80
CA TRP A 92 8.08 4.59 -7.18
C TRP A 92 9.16 5.16 -8.08
N TYR A 93 9.92 6.16 -7.63
CA TYR A 93 11.04 6.68 -8.43
C TYR A 93 12.18 5.67 -8.60
N LEU A 94 12.39 4.77 -7.62
CA LEU A 94 13.28 3.63 -7.81
C LEU A 94 12.77 2.71 -8.94
N PHE A 95 11.48 2.41 -8.96
CA PHE A 95 10.88 1.60 -10.03
C PHE A 95 10.90 2.31 -11.38
N GLU A 96 10.69 3.63 -11.44
CA GLU A 96 10.86 4.43 -12.66
C GLU A 96 12.29 4.37 -13.18
N ALA A 97 13.30 4.48 -12.31
CA ALA A 97 14.70 4.35 -12.70
C ALA A 97 15.01 2.95 -13.25
N LEU A 98 14.43 1.91 -12.64
CA LEU A 98 14.54 0.54 -13.15
C LEU A 98 13.77 0.34 -14.46
N ASN A 99 12.66 1.04 -14.64
CA ASN A 99 11.86 0.99 -15.86
C ASN A 99 12.62 1.57 -17.07
N LEU A 100 13.61 2.45 -16.87
CA LEU A 100 14.53 2.83 -17.95
C LEU A 100 15.29 1.62 -18.53
N ARG A 101 15.53 0.59 -17.71
CA ARG A 101 16.11 -0.68 -18.16
C ARG A 101 15.06 -1.67 -18.64
N TYR A 102 13.92 -1.75 -17.96
CA TYR A 102 12.89 -2.76 -18.24
C TYR A 102 12.04 -2.41 -19.47
N GLN A 103 11.76 -1.13 -19.67
CA GLN A 103 10.83 -0.63 -20.69
C GLN A 103 9.45 -1.32 -20.58
N ASN A 104 8.98 -1.53 -19.34
CA ASN A 104 7.75 -2.26 -19.05
C ASN A 104 6.50 -1.39 -19.17
N TRP A 105 6.60 -0.11 -18.80
CA TRP A 105 5.48 0.83 -18.90
C TRP A 105 5.94 2.19 -19.44
N TYR A 106 5.01 2.93 -20.03
CA TYR A 106 5.19 4.31 -20.48
C TYR A 106 3.89 5.08 -20.29
N TYR A 107 4.00 6.38 -20.03
CA TYR A 107 2.85 7.23 -19.75
C TYR A 107 2.26 7.79 -21.06
N VAL A 108 1.00 7.50 -21.33
CA VAL A 108 0.22 8.10 -22.42
C VAL A 108 -0.61 9.27 -21.86
N GLY A 109 -0.70 10.38 -22.59
CA GLY A 109 -1.48 11.54 -22.15
C GLY A 109 -0.84 12.36 -21.01
N ALA A 110 0.45 12.16 -20.74
CA ALA A 110 1.18 12.93 -19.73
C ALA A 110 1.14 14.44 -20.02
N PHE A 111 1.24 15.24 -18.95
CA PHE A 111 1.27 16.70 -19.07
C PHE A 111 2.45 17.15 -19.93
N GLN A 112 2.17 17.99 -20.94
CA GLN A 112 3.22 18.55 -21.81
C GLN A 112 4.18 19.46 -21.03
N ASN A 113 3.67 20.17 -20.03
CA ASN A 113 4.50 20.96 -19.14
C ASN A 113 5.19 20.03 -18.12
N LEU A 114 6.51 19.92 -18.24
CA LEU A 114 7.34 19.06 -17.38
C LEU A 114 7.17 19.37 -15.89
N PHE A 115 7.08 20.64 -15.50
CA PHE A 115 6.91 21.01 -14.09
C PHE A 115 5.58 20.49 -13.54
N ILE A 116 4.48 20.67 -14.29
CA ILE A 116 3.16 20.15 -13.93
C ILE A 116 3.20 18.62 -13.87
N GLY A 117 3.84 17.97 -14.84
CA GLY A 117 4.02 16.52 -14.86
C GLY A 117 4.77 15.98 -13.65
N TYR A 118 5.87 16.64 -13.23
CA TYR A 118 6.61 16.24 -12.03
C TYR A 118 5.81 16.44 -10.74
N VAL A 119 5.13 17.59 -10.60
CA VAL A 119 4.26 17.84 -9.43
C VAL A 119 3.15 16.81 -9.36
N PHE A 120 2.52 16.50 -10.49
CA PHE A 120 1.50 15.45 -10.58
C PHE A 120 2.08 14.07 -10.23
N GLY A 121 3.25 13.72 -10.77
CA GLY A 121 3.95 12.47 -10.45
C GLY A 121 4.25 12.33 -8.97
N TRP A 122 4.75 13.38 -8.31
CA TRP A 122 4.97 13.40 -6.86
C TRP A 122 3.67 13.14 -6.09
N PHE A 123 2.59 13.80 -6.50
CA PHE A 123 1.28 13.64 -5.88
C PHE A 123 0.71 12.23 -6.08
N ALA A 124 0.83 11.68 -7.30
CA ALA A 124 0.39 10.33 -7.62
C ALA A 124 1.22 9.26 -6.88
N PHE A 125 2.55 9.32 -6.98
CA PHE A 125 3.44 8.33 -6.40
C PHE A 125 3.40 8.34 -4.86
N GLY A 126 3.14 9.49 -4.23
CA GLY A 126 2.99 9.59 -2.77
C GLY A 126 1.80 8.84 -2.19
N THR A 127 0.83 8.43 -3.02
CA THR A 127 -0.42 7.84 -2.57
C THR A 127 -0.46 6.32 -2.59
N VAL A 128 0.49 5.67 -3.26
CA VAL A 128 0.41 4.22 -3.52
C VAL A 128 0.50 3.41 -2.23
N LEU A 129 1.49 3.69 -1.35
CA LEU A 129 1.56 3.01 -0.06
C LEU A 129 0.33 3.27 0.81
N ILE A 130 -0.23 4.48 0.74
CA ILE A 130 -1.44 4.84 1.50
C ILE A 130 -2.62 3.98 1.03
N GLY A 131 -2.86 3.91 -0.28
CA GLY A 131 -3.90 3.06 -0.87
C GLY A 131 -3.71 1.59 -0.51
N MET A 132 -2.49 1.06 -0.61
CA MET A 132 -2.18 -0.31 -0.23
C MET A 132 -2.48 -0.60 1.25
N PHE A 133 -2.04 0.27 2.16
CA PHE A 133 -2.27 0.07 3.60
C PHE A 133 -3.72 0.28 4.02
N GLU A 134 -4.45 1.23 3.42
CA GLU A 134 -5.89 1.39 3.65
C GLU A 134 -6.67 0.17 3.14
N THR A 135 -6.29 -0.40 2.01
CA THR A 135 -6.90 -1.64 1.49
C THR A 135 -6.68 -2.79 2.47
N TYR A 136 -5.45 -2.95 2.96
CA TYR A 136 -5.12 -3.93 3.98
C TYR A 136 -5.90 -3.72 5.29
N GLU A 137 -6.03 -2.47 5.75
CA GLU A 137 -6.82 -2.15 6.96
C GLU A 137 -8.30 -2.49 6.75
N ALA A 138 -8.88 -2.20 5.59
CA ALA A 138 -10.26 -2.53 5.26
C ALA A 138 -10.50 -4.05 5.29
N VAL A 139 -9.59 -4.83 4.70
CA VAL A 139 -9.62 -6.30 4.77
C VAL A 139 -9.55 -6.79 6.22
N CYS A 140 -8.71 -6.16 7.06
CA CYS A 140 -8.61 -6.50 8.47
C CYS A 140 -9.88 -6.14 9.25
N VAL A 141 -10.51 -5.01 8.95
CA VAL A 141 -11.75 -4.53 9.57
C VAL A 141 -12.93 -5.44 9.24
N LEU A 142 -12.97 -5.96 8.00
CA LEU A 142 -13.96 -6.95 7.56
C LEU A 142 -13.81 -8.31 8.27
N GLY A 143 -12.72 -8.53 9.00
CA GLY A 143 -12.52 -9.74 9.80
C GLY A 143 -12.05 -10.95 9.00
N PHE A 144 -11.66 -10.77 7.73
CA PHE A 144 -11.17 -11.84 6.89
C PHE A 144 -9.95 -12.56 7.50
N TRP A 145 -10.00 -13.89 7.55
CA TRP A 145 -8.94 -14.79 8.06
C TRP A 145 -8.36 -14.47 9.45
N LYS A 146 -9.10 -13.75 10.31
CA LYS A 146 -8.63 -13.32 11.64
C LYS A 146 -8.16 -14.47 12.55
N ASN A 147 -8.79 -15.64 12.40
CA ASN A 147 -8.55 -16.81 13.25
C ASN A 147 -7.65 -17.86 12.60
N TRP A 148 -7.08 -17.58 11.43
CA TRP A 148 -6.21 -18.53 10.75
C TRP A 148 -4.79 -18.48 11.33
N LYS A 149 -4.59 -19.18 12.45
CA LYS A 149 -3.33 -19.25 13.18
C LYS A 149 -2.90 -20.70 13.40
N GLY A 150 -1.61 -20.95 13.32
CA GLY A 150 -1.00 -22.25 13.63
C GLY A 150 -0.18 -22.23 14.92
N THR A 151 0.49 -23.35 15.22
CA THR A 151 1.42 -23.43 16.34
C THR A 151 2.73 -22.69 16.01
N PRO A 152 3.19 -21.73 16.83
CA PRO A 152 4.40 -20.98 16.54
C PRO A 152 5.63 -21.88 16.40
N ARG A 153 6.55 -21.51 15.51
CA ARG A 153 7.83 -22.19 15.30
C ARG A 153 8.91 -21.14 15.03
N GLN A 154 9.97 -21.17 15.82
CA GLN A 154 11.14 -20.33 15.58
C GLN A 154 11.96 -20.87 14.40
N TYR A 155 12.42 -19.96 13.55
CA TYR A 155 13.35 -20.29 12.48
C TYR A 155 14.79 -20.16 12.97
N ALA A 156 15.69 -20.94 12.35
CA ALA A 156 17.11 -20.80 12.60
C ALA A 156 17.62 -19.43 12.10
N PRO A 157 18.65 -18.84 12.72
CA PRO A 157 19.14 -17.50 12.35
C PRO A 157 19.51 -17.35 10.86
N TRP A 158 20.03 -18.42 10.25
CA TRP A 158 20.41 -18.45 8.83
C TRP A 158 19.24 -18.22 7.88
N VAL A 159 18.00 -18.54 8.29
CA VAL A 159 16.80 -18.37 7.45
C VAL A 159 16.61 -16.90 7.10
N SER A 160 16.88 -15.98 8.03
CA SER A 160 16.80 -14.54 7.76
C SER A 160 17.80 -14.10 6.68
N TYR A 161 19.02 -14.65 6.68
CA TYR A 161 20.03 -14.36 5.66
C TYR A 161 19.69 -15.01 4.32
N ALA A 162 19.18 -16.25 4.32
CA ALA A 162 18.72 -16.92 3.11
C ALA A 162 17.54 -16.18 2.46
N TRP A 163 16.60 -15.68 3.27
CA TRP A 163 15.48 -14.85 2.81
C TRP A 163 15.97 -13.56 2.15
N GLN A 164 16.98 -12.92 2.75
CA GLN A 164 17.62 -11.72 2.18
C GLN A 164 18.38 -12.05 0.88
N GLY A 165 19.07 -13.19 0.85
CA GLY A 165 19.76 -13.70 -0.33
C GLY A 165 18.80 -13.97 -1.49
N LEU A 166 17.64 -14.58 -1.21
CA LEU A 166 16.58 -14.78 -2.19
C LEU A 166 16.10 -13.46 -2.79
N GLY A 167 15.86 -12.44 -1.95
CA GLY A 167 15.48 -11.11 -2.43
C GLY A 167 16.54 -10.46 -3.32
N LEU A 168 17.83 -10.61 -2.96
CA LEU A 168 18.92 -10.13 -3.79
C LEU A 168 19.00 -10.87 -5.13
N THR A 169 18.85 -12.21 -5.12
CA THR A 169 18.79 -13.01 -6.34
C THR A 169 17.63 -12.58 -7.23
N MET A 170 16.44 -12.35 -6.66
CA MET A 170 15.28 -11.84 -7.39
C MET A 170 15.56 -10.49 -8.06
N LEU A 171 16.16 -9.55 -7.33
CA LEU A 171 16.57 -8.24 -7.84
C LEU A 171 17.62 -8.36 -8.95
N THR A 172 18.65 -9.18 -8.75
CA THR A 172 19.70 -9.37 -9.76
C THR A 172 19.12 -9.99 -11.03
N LEU A 173 18.29 -11.03 -10.89
CA LEU A 173 17.66 -11.69 -12.02
C LEU A 173 16.72 -10.76 -12.79
N SER A 174 15.97 -9.90 -12.09
CA SER A 174 15.08 -8.93 -12.75
C SER A 174 15.86 -7.89 -13.56
N VAL A 175 17.05 -7.50 -13.10
CA VAL A 175 17.92 -6.53 -13.80
C VAL A 175 18.69 -7.15 -14.97
N VAL A 176 19.19 -8.39 -14.80
CA VAL A 176 20.00 -9.08 -15.82
C VAL A 176 19.11 -9.62 -16.95
N PHE A 177 17.95 -10.18 -16.62
CA PHE A 177 17.01 -10.78 -17.58
C PHE A 177 15.63 -10.07 -17.55
N PRO A 178 15.59 -8.78 -17.90
CA PRO A 178 14.39 -7.96 -17.72
C PRO A 178 13.20 -8.46 -18.56
N THR A 179 13.45 -9.06 -19.72
CA THR A 179 12.40 -9.54 -20.63
C THR A 179 11.47 -10.59 -20.01
N TYR A 180 11.97 -11.42 -19.10
CA TYR A 180 11.19 -12.53 -18.51
C TYR A 180 11.05 -12.41 -17.00
N LEU A 181 12.06 -11.87 -16.32
CA LEU A 181 12.17 -11.88 -14.87
C LEU A 181 11.95 -10.51 -14.24
N ALA A 182 11.56 -9.48 -15.02
CA ALA A 182 11.16 -8.19 -14.47
C ALA A 182 10.10 -8.31 -13.34
N PRO A 183 9.08 -9.19 -13.40
CA PRO A 183 8.09 -9.30 -12.32
C PRO A 183 8.69 -9.66 -10.94
N LEU A 184 9.89 -10.24 -10.87
CA LEU A 184 10.54 -10.55 -9.60
C LEU A 184 10.88 -9.30 -8.78
N ILE A 185 11.00 -8.13 -9.43
CA ILE A 185 11.33 -6.88 -8.74
C ILE A 185 10.31 -6.52 -7.67
N TRP A 186 9.02 -6.77 -7.92
CA TRP A 186 7.91 -6.38 -7.05
C TRP A 186 8.00 -7.02 -5.66
N GLY A 187 8.42 -8.30 -5.60
CA GLY A 187 8.63 -9.01 -4.35
C GLY A 187 10.03 -8.79 -3.75
N SER A 188 11.05 -8.55 -4.58
CA SER A 188 12.46 -8.52 -4.17
C SER A 188 12.74 -7.62 -2.96
N LEU A 189 12.20 -6.39 -2.95
CA LEU A 189 12.43 -5.42 -1.89
C LEU A 189 11.86 -5.90 -0.55
N THR A 190 10.70 -6.57 -0.56
CA THR A 190 10.13 -7.19 0.63
C THR A 190 11.10 -8.24 1.20
N PHE A 191 11.63 -9.12 0.36
CA PHE A 191 12.59 -10.15 0.81
C PHE A 191 13.93 -9.55 1.28
N ILE A 192 14.34 -8.40 0.76
CA ILE A 192 15.57 -7.71 1.20
C ILE A 192 15.38 -6.98 2.54
N VAL A 193 14.26 -6.28 2.71
CA VAL A 193 13.99 -5.40 3.85
C VAL A 193 13.40 -6.16 5.04
N ASP A 194 12.57 -7.18 4.81
CA ASP A 194 11.90 -7.92 5.88
C ASP A 194 12.85 -8.57 6.88
N PRO A 195 13.95 -9.24 6.45
CA PRO A 195 14.95 -9.81 7.37
C PRO A 195 15.74 -8.76 8.16
N TRP A 196 15.90 -7.56 7.60
CA TRP A 196 16.47 -6.43 8.33
C TRP A 196 15.55 -6.02 9.48
N ASN A 197 14.24 -5.92 9.22
CA ASN A 197 13.26 -5.62 10.26
C ASN A 197 13.15 -6.74 11.30
N TYR A 198 13.20 -8.00 10.87
CA TYR A 198 13.19 -9.18 11.74
C TYR A 198 14.34 -9.13 12.77
N ARG A 199 15.57 -8.93 12.31
CA ARG A 199 16.77 -8.87 13.19
C ARG A 199 16.75 -7.68 14.15
N ASN A 200 16.12 -6.57 13.76
CA ASN A 200 15.96 -5.39 14.61
C ASN A 200 14.73 -5.48 15.55
N GLY A 201 14.06 -6.63 15.64
CA GLY A 201 12.90 -6.84 16.50
C GLY A 201 11.63 -6.07 16.08
N ARG A 202 11.64 -5.43 14.91
CA ARG A 202 10.50 -4.68 14.35
C ARG A 202 9.44 -5.64 13.79
N ARG A 203 8.35 -5.10 13.23
CA ARG A 203 7.35 -5.92 12.52
C ARG A 203 7.98 -6.47 11.24
N SER A 204 7.77 -7.76 10.99
CA SER A 204 8.26 -8.45 9.79
C SER A 204 7.35 -9.63 9.44
N LEU A 205 7.23 -9.94 8.15
CA LEU A 205 6.55 -11.10 7.62
C LEU A 205 7.18 -12.39 8.15
N LEU A 206 8.52 -12.45 8.25
CA LEU A 206 9.22 -13.58 8.86
C LEU A 206 8.74 -13.85 10.29
N LYS A 207 8.51 -12.81 11.10
CA LYS A 207 8.00 -12.95 12.46
C LYS A 207 6.53 -13.38 12.49
N ASP A 208 5.73 -12.93 11.53
CA ASP A 208 4.35 -13.37 11.39
C ASP A 208 4.26 -14.83 10.93
N LEU A 209 5.20 -15.28 10.09
CA LEU A 209 5.38 -16.68 9.69
C LEU A 209 5.85 -17.56 10.86
N GLU A 210 6.77 -17.08 11.70
CA GLU A 210 7.17 -17.79 12.94
C GLU A 210 6.00 -17.95 13.90
N ARG A 211 5.14 -16.94 13.99
CA ARG A 211 3.90 -16.98 14.77
C ARG A 211 2.81 -17.83 14.11
N ARG A 212 3.05 -18.31 12.88
CA ARG A 212 2.09 -18.98 12.00
C ARG A 212 0.77 -18.21 11.88
N ASP A 213 0.86 -16.89 11.80
CA ASP A 213 -0.30 -16.03 11.52
C ASP A 213 -0.54 -15.98 10.00
N TRP A 214 -1.01 -17.11 9.46
CA TRP A 214 -1.40 -17.25 8.06
C TRP A 214 -2.48 -16.23 7.67
N GLY A 215 -3.32 -15.86 8.64
CA GLY A 215 -4.30 -14.80 8.47
C GLY A 215 -3.68 -13.47 8.09
N THR A 216 -2.58 -13.04 8.73
CA THR A 216 -1.89 -11.80 8.37
C THR A 216 -1.33 -11.87 6.94
N VAL A 217 -0.64 -12.97 6.60
CA VAL A 217 -0.09 -13.16 5.24
C VAL A 217 -1.19 -13.13 4.19
N ALA A 218 -2.28 -13.89 4.40
CA ALA A 218 -3.41 -13.94 3.48
C ALA A 218 -4.07 -12.56 3.30
N ARG A 219 -4.21 -11.78 4.37
CA ARG A 219 -4.78 -10.42 4.29
C ARG A 219 -3.88 -9.45 3.52
N ILE A 220 -2.56 -9.56 3.66
CA ILE A 220 -1.62 -8.73 2.89
C ILE A 220 -1.68 -9.10 1.41
N MET A 221 -1.66 -10.40 1.08
CA MET A 221 -1.77 -10.87 -0.31
C MET A 221 -3.12 -10.48 -0.94
N PHE A 222 -4.22 -10.68 -0.21
CA PHE A 222 -5.54 -10.30 -0.68
C PHE A 222 -5.71 -8.78 -0.81
N GLY A 223 -5.20 -8.01 0.16
CA GLY A 223 -5.19 -6.55 0.07
C GLY A 223 -4.39 -6.05 -1.13
N GLY A 224 -3.22 -6.66 -1.40
CA GLY A 224 -2.42 -6.38 -2.60
C GLY A 224 -3.16 -6.73 -3.88
N LEU A 225 -3.83 -7.89 -3.93
CA LEU A 225 -4.64 -8.31 -5.08
C LEU A 225 -5.79 -7.35 -5.36
N VAL A 226 -6.54 -6.96 -4.34
CA VAL A 226 -7.63 -5.98 -4.46
C VAL A 226 -7.10 -4.63 -4.92
N CYS A 227 -6.01 -4.16 -4.31
CA CYS A 227 -5.36 -2.90 -4.68
C CYS A 227 -4.88 -2.92 -6.14
N GLY A 228 -4.30 -4.03 -6.60
CA GLY A 228 -3.90 -4.22 -7.99
C GLY A 228 -5.09 -4.28 -8.95
N ALA A 229 -6.15 -5.03 -8.61
CA ALA A 229 -7.36 -5.09 -9.44
C ALA A 229 -8.04 -3.72 -9.57
N VAL A 230 -8.08 -2.94 -8.50
CA VAL A 230 -8.59 -1.57 -8.51
C VAL A 230 -7.70 -0.67 -9.38
N TRP A 231 -6.38 -0.78 -9.23
CA TRP A 231 -5.41 -0.04 -10.06
C TRP A 231 -5.60 -0.29 -11.56
N GLU A 232 -5.75 -1.55 -11.97
CA GLU A 232 -5.96 -1.94 -13.37
C GLU A 232 -7.34 -1.59 -13.92
N SER A 233 -8.31 -1.31 -13.05
CA SER A 233 -9.68 -0.94 -13.44
C SER A 233 -9.88 0.56 -13.67
N MET A 234 -8.87 1.36 -13.34
CA MET A 234 -8.86 2.82 -13.48
C MET A 234 -8.15 3.24 -14.76
#